data_AF-A0A7I4B1X8-F1
#
_entry.id   AF-A0A7I4B1X8-F1
#
_cell.length_a   1.000
_cell.length_b   1.000
_cell.length_c   1.000
_cell.angle_alpha   90.00
_cell.angle_beta   90.00
_cell.angle_gamma   90.00
#
_symmetry.space_group_name_H-M   'P 1'
#
loop_
_entity.id
_entity.type
_entity.pdbx_description
1 polymer ?
#
loop_
_entity_poly.entity_id
_entity_poly.type
_entity_poly.pdbx_seq_one_letter_code
_entity_poly.pdbx_strand_id
1 'polypeptide(L)'
;MLALQEANVRLTSRPPAEGYAPKVTEESKRNAIEILLKAASYFDCALRAVLPNTPEDIKAKLPADLSEPMLIALEHQALGHGVELQLSFAVDNIKASLAVKRRLACEHVQVWKEANERIEHVPLMDGWRKKLFLFLKWKLTEAKAGAYYFHGLILNEGYEENTHAQALMWLKAAHKYLKDSQRIRLEFSTAEPTTKVPEVWGPIKYFLERIPREAVNKSRVFRENYREEKLPIVVPKLPEFPLALIAEPYHLPPVDPAWEKESGYEGIPTLTPDIASFLAKKDPNPKPAAMSDLRRAWPMSPPLLVTPEMVRAR
;
A
#
# COMPACT_ATOMS: atom_id res chain seq x y z
N MET A 1 -12.44 -1.42 0.06
CA MET A 1 -11.68 -2.68 0.23
C MET A 1 -11.63 -3.55 -1.03
N LEU A 2 -12.75 -3.89 -1.68
CA LEU A 2 -12.77 -4.77 -2.86
C LEU A 2 -11.85 -4.30 -4.01
N ALA A 3 -11.81 -3.00 -4.30
CA ALA A 3 -10.92 -2.45 -5.33
C ALA A 3 -9.43 -2.68 -5.01
N LEU A 4 -9.00 -2.54 -3.75
CA LEU A 4 -7.62 -2.87 -3.35
C LEU A 4 -7.28 -4.34 -3.60
N GLN A 5 -8.22 -5.23 -3.27
CA GLN A 5 -8.05 -6.66 -3.53
C GLN A 5 -8.01 -6.97 -5.04
N GLU A 6 -8.86 -6.32 -5.84
CA GLU A 6 -8.85 -6.50 -7.29
C GLU A 6 -7.53 -6.03 -7.90
N ALA A 7 -7.01 -4.87 -7.48
CA ALA A 7 -5.70 -4.39 -7.91
C ALA A 7 -4.59 -5.40 -7.57
N ASN A 8 -4.60 -5.99 -6.37
CA ASN A 8 -3.67 -7.04 -6.00
C ASN A 8 -3.76 -8.28 -6.90
N VAL A 9 -4.98 -8.69 -7.27
CA VAL A 9 -5.17 -9.84 -8.17
C VAL A 9 -4.56 -9.55 -9.54
N ARG A 10 -4.66 -8.30 -10.05
CA ARG A 10 -3.98 -7.89 -11.29
C ARG A 10 -2.45 -7.93 -11.16
N LEU A 11 -1.92 -7.70 -9.96
CA LEU A 11 -0.47 -7.71 -9.70
C LEU A 11 0.07 -9.09 -9.27
N THR A 12 -0.80 -10.09 -9.13
CA THR A 12 -0.38 -11.46 -8.83
C THR A 12 0.00 -12.16 -10.13
N SER A 13 1.21 -12.74 -10.17
CA SER A 13 1.66 -13.48 -11.33
C SER A 13 0.82 -14.77 -11.50
N ARG A 14 0.29 -15.00 -12.71
CA ARG A 14 -0.47 -16.23 -13.01
C ARG A 14 0.49 -17.39 -13.20
N PRO A 15 0.17 -18.63 -12.79
CA PRO A 15 1.05 -19.77 -13.00
C PRO A 15 1.41 -19.93 -14.48
N PRO A 16 2.64 -20.38 -14.80
CA PRO A 16 3.09 -20.54 -16.18
C PRO A 16 2.13 -21.42 -16.98
N ALA A 17 1.67 -20.93 -18.13
CA ALA A 17 1.41 -21.81 -19.26
C ALA A 17 2.76 -21.99 -19.97
N GLU A 18 3.27 -23.22 -20.02
CA GLU A 18 4.44 -23.62 -20.83
C GLU A 18 5.73 -22.78 -20.62
N GLY A 19 6.56 -23.19 -19.65
CA GLY A 19 8.00 -22.88 -19.64
C GLY A 19 8.45 -21.43 -19.35
N TYR A 20 7.54 -20.45 -19.32
CA TYR A 20 7.88 -19.06 -19.00
C TYR A 20 7.68 -18.72 -17.52
N ALA A 21 8.64 -18.00 -16.92
CA ALA A 21 8.49 -17.48 -15.56
C ALA A 21 7.27 -16.52 -15.50
N PRO A 22 6.40 -16.66 -14.48
CA PRO A 22 5.16 -15.91 -14.41
C PRO A 22 5.48 -14.43 -14.16
N LYS A 23 5.14 -13.54 -15.10
CA LYS A 23 5.43 -12.11 -15.04
C LYS A 23 4.14 -11.29 -15.18
N VAL A 24 3.97 -10.30 -14.30
CA VAL A 24 2.88 -9.32 -14.40
C VAL A 24 3.09 -8.48 -15.67
N THR A 25 2.07 -8.41 -16.53
CA THR A 25 2.15 -7.64 -17.78
C THR A 25 2.05 -6.14 -17.51
N GLU A 26 2.59 -5.33 -18.44
CA GLU A 26 2.51 -3.87 -18.36
C GLU A 26 1.05 -3.37 -18.38
N GLU A 27 0.18 -4.02 -19.15
CA GLU A 27 -1.26 -3.76 -19.16
C GLU A 27 -1.90 -4.05 -17.80
N SER A 28 -1.54 -5.16 -17.17
CA SER A 28 -2.05 -5.50 -15.83
C SER A 28 -1.64 -4.47 -14.79
N LYS A 29 -0.42 -3.93 -14.88
CA LYS A 29 0.04 -2.82 -14.04
C LYS A 29 -0.76 -1.54 -14.28
N ARG A 30 -1.06 -1.19 -15.54
CA ARG A 30 -1.89 0.00 -15.87
C ARG A 30 -3.31 -0.14 -15.32
N ASN A 31 -3.94 -1.29 -15.54
CA ASN A 31 -5.25 -1.61 -15.00
C ASN A 31 -5.25 -1.56 -13.46
N ALA A 32 -4.18 -2.02 -12.81
CA ALA A 32 -4.04 -1.92 -11.36
C ALA A 32 -3.97 -0.46 -10.88
N ILE A 33 -3.27 0.43 -11.60
CA ILE A 33 -3.24 1.87 -11.28
C ILE A 33 -4.66 2.46 -11.31
N GLU A 34 -5.43 2.18 -12.37
CA GLU A 34 -6.80 2.68 -12.50
C GLU A 34 -7.70 2.21 -11.34
N ILE A 35 -7.59 0.93 -10.97
CA ILE A 35 -8.35 0.37 -9.84
C ILE A 35 -7.90 0.98 -8.51
N LEU A 36 -6.60 1.23 -8.31
CA LEU A 36 -6.07 1.88 -7.12
C LEU A 36 -6.54 3.33 -6.99
N LEU A 37 -6.58 4.08 -8.10
CA LEU A 37 -7.17 5.43 -8.14
C LEU A 37 -8.65 5.38 -7.78
N LYS A 38 -9.39 4.41 -8.30
CA LYS A 38 -10.79 4.19 -7.93
C LYS A 38 -10.93 3.89 -6.43
N ALA A 39 -10.06 3.06 -5.87
CA ALA A 39 -10.06 2.77 -4.43
C ALA A 39 -9.82 4.04 -3.60
N ALA A 40 -8.84 4.86 -3.98
CA ALA A 40 -8.59 6.15 -3.33
C ALA A 40 -9.82 7.07 -3.40
N SER A 41 -10.46 7.19 -4.57
CA SER A 41 -11.68 8.00 -4.73
C SER A 41 -12.84 7.55 -3.82
N TYR A 42 -12.96 6.25 -3.55
CA TYR A 42 -13.98 5.73 -2.64
C TYR A 42 -13.68 6.09 -1.18
N PHE A 43 -12.41 6.08 -0.77
CA PHE A 43 -12.02 6.49 0.57
C PHE A 43 -12.20 8.01 0.76
N ASP A 44 -11.82 8.83 -0.22
CA ASP A 44 -12.11 10.27 -0.22
C ASP A 44 -13.61 10.55 -0.12
N CYS A 45 -14.43 9.87 -0.93
CA CYS A 45 -15.88 10.00 -0.85
C CYS A 45 -16.43 9.61 0.54
N ALA A 46 -15.88 8.56 1.15
CA ALA A 46 -16.27 8.16 2.49
C ALA A 46 -15.93 9.26 3.52
N LEU A 47 -14.75 9.86 3.42
CA LEU A 47 -14.28 10.94 4.30
C LEU A 47 -15.07 12.25 4.11
N ARG A 48 -15.39 12.63 2.88
CA ARG A 48 -16.05 13.91 2.57
C ARG A 48 -17.58 13.87 2.62
N ALA A 49 -18.19 12.74 2.25
CA ALA A 49 -19.64 12.67 2.03
C ALA A 49 -20.35 11.66 2.92
N VAL A 50 -19.68 10.59 3.38
CA VAL A 50 -20.35 9.53 4.17
C VAL A 50 -20.16 9.79 5.67
N LEU A 51 -18.93 9.82 6.15
CA LEU A 51 -18.63 10.00 7.57
C LEU A 51 -19.21 11.29 8.15
N PRO A 52 -19.06 12.48 7.53
CA PRO A 52 -19.60 13.71 8.10
C PRO A 52 -21.12 13.68 8.27
N ASN A 53 -21.82 12.98 7.37
CA ASN A 53 -23.28 12.85 7.36
C ASN A 53 -23.79 11.62 8.14
N THR A 54 -22.90 10.83 8.75
CA THR A 54 -23.29 9.69 9.59
C THR A 54 -23.65 10.18 11.00
N PRO A 55 -24.80 9.77 11.56
CA PRO A 55 -25.16 10.09 12.95
C PRO A 55 -24.10 9.63 13.97
N GLU A 56 -23.89 10.41 15.03
CA GLU A 56 -22.85 10.14 16.04
C GLU A 56 -23.06 8.81 16.78
N ASP A 57 -24.32 8.41 17.03
CA ASP A 57 -24.64 7.14 17.68
C ASP A 57 -24.30 5.92 16.81
N ILE A 58 -24.28 6.10 15.48
CA ILE A 58 -23.82 5.09 14.52
C ILE A 58 -22.30 5.14 14.42
N LYS A 59 -21.67 6.33 14.33
CA LYS A 59 -20.21 6.48 14.31
C LYS A 59 -19.54 5.81 15.51
N ALA A 60 -20.11 5.98 16.71
CA ALA A 60 -19.60 5.36 17.93
C ALA A 60 -19.60 3.82 17.90
N LYS A 61 -20.40 3.20 17.01
CA LYS A 61 -20.49 1.75 16.83
C LYS A 61 -19.63 1.26 15.65
N LEU A 62 -19.02 2.16 14.88
CA LEU A 62 -18.18 1.77 13.76
C LEU A 62 -16.92 1.05 14.26
N PRO A 63 -16.49 -0.02 13.57
CA PRO A 63 -15.23 -0.67 13.88
C PRO A 63 -14.04 0.26 13.58
N ALA A 64 -12.90 0.02 14.25
CA ALA A 64 -11.72 0.87 14.16
C ALA A 64 -11.15 0.99 12.72
N ASP A 65 -11.43 0.02 11.86
CA ASP A 65 -11.03 0.01 10.45
C ASP A 65 -11.87 0.93 9.55
N LEU A 66 -12.98 1.48 10.07
CA LEU A 66 -13.78 2.52 9.42
C LEU A 66 -13.61 3.90 10.06
N SER A 67 -12.66 4.03 11.00
CA SER A 67 -12.30 5.33 11.57
C SER A 67 -11.70 6.25 10.52
N GLU A 68 -11.90 7.56 10.68
CA GLU A 68 -11.30 8.59 9.83
C GLU A 68 -9.79 8.41 9.58
N PRO A 69 -8.93 8.26 10.61
CA PRO A 69 -7.49 8.04 10.38
C PRO A 69 -7.19 6.76 9.60
N MET A 70 -7.99 5.70 9.74
CA MET A 70 -7.81 4.49 8.93
C MET A 70 -8.18 4.74 7.46
N LEU A 71 -9.30 5.42 7.19
CA LEU A 71 -9.71 5.69 5.82
C LEU A 71 -8.67 6.57 5.10
N ILE A 72 -8.12 7.59 5.77
CA ILE A 72 -7.04 8.41 5.22
C ILE A 72 -5.80 7.53 4.97
N ALA A 73 -5.43 6.66 5.92
CA ALA A 73 -4.30 5.75 5.74
C ALA A 73 -4.49 4.78 4.56
N LEU A 74 -5.72 4.29 4.32
CA LEU A 74 -6.06 3.40 3.21
C LEU A 74 -6.07 4.12 1.86
N GLU A 75 -6.55 5.37 1.81
CA GLU A 75 -6.46 6.24 0.65
C GLU A 75 -4.99 6.42 0.23
N HIS A 76 -4.13 6.78 1.19
CA HIS A 76 -2.70 6.96 0.93
C HIS A 76 -2.00 5.65 0.57
N GLN A 77 -2.40 4.51 1.14
CA GLN A 77 -1.90 3.20 0.69
C GLN A 77 -2.22 2.93 -0.78
N ALA A 78 -3.44 3.25 -1.22
CA ALA A 78 -3.86 3.07 -2.61
C ALA A 78 -3.02 3.94 -3.56
N LEU A 79 -2.89 5.23 -3.23
CA LEU A 79 -2.06 6.18 -3.99
C LEU A 79 -0.58 5.76 -3.98
N GLY A 80 -0.06 5.30 -2.84
CA GLY A 80 1.33 4.90 -2.67
C GLY A 80 1.69 3.72 -3.57
N HIS A 81 0.81 2.73 -3.69
CA HIS A 81 0.95 1.65 -4.66
C HIS A 81 0.85 2.12 -6.11
N GLY A 82 -0.01 3.10 -6.41
CA GLY A 82 -0.08 3.72 -7.73
C GLY A 82 1.24 4.38 -8.14
N VAL A 83 1.85 5.16 -7.23
CA VAL A 83 3.15 5.79 -7.45
C VAL A 83 4.26 4.75 -7.59
N GLU A 84 4.23 3.67 -6.80
CA GLU A 84 5.17 2.55 -6.93
C GLU A 84 5.14 1.94 -8.35
N LEU A 85 3.95 1.76 -8.91
CA LEU A 85 3.77 1.27 -10.27
C LEU A 85 4.26 2.28 -11.31
N GLN A 86 3.97 3.57 -11.17
CA GLN A 86 4.52 4.61 -12.04
C GLN A 86 6.04 4.65 -12.01
N LEU A 87 6.64 4.52 -10.83
CA LEU A 87 8.09 4.43 -10.68
C LEU A 87 8.64 3.15 -11.35
N SER A 88 7.90 2.04 -11.30
CA SER A 88 8.24 0.79 -12.00
C SER A 88 8.40 1.02 -13.51
N PHE A 89 7.42 1.68 -14.14
CA PHE A 89 7.52 2.07 -15.54
C PHE A 89 8.69 3.01 -15.80
N ALA A 90 8.95 3.97 -14.90
CA ALA A 90 10.05 4.91 -15.06
C ALA A 90 11.43 4.23 -14.99
N VAL A 91 11.65 3.28 -14.07
CA VAL A 91 12.95 2.59 -13.96
C VAL A 91 13.23 1.68 -15.15
N ASP A 92 12.20 1.04 -15.70
CA ASP A 92 12.30 0.18 -16.88
C ASP A 92 12.41 0.98 -18.20
N ASN A 93 12.04 2.26 -18.19
CA ASN A 93 12.11 3.13 -19.36
C ASN A 93 13.45 3.87 -19.46
N ILE A 94 14.23 3.56 -20.51
CA ILE A 94 15.51 4.22 -20.79
C ILE A 94 15.37 5.73 -21.07
N LYS A 95 14.21 6.17 -21.59
CA LYS A 95 13.94 7.58 -21.89
C LYS A 95 13.52 8.38 -20.65
N ALA A 96 13.17 7.71 -19.55
CA ALA A 96 12.81 8.41 -18.32
C ALA A 96 14.07 8.99 -17.66
N SER A 97 14.12 10.32 -17.60
CA SER A 97 15.25 11.04 -17.00
C SER A 97 15.39 10.75 -15.51
N LEU A 98 16.59 10.98 -14.99
CA LEU A 98 16.87 10.82 -13.57
C LEU A 98 16.02 11.77 -12.70
N ALA A 99 15.72 12.97 -13.20
CA ALA A 99 14.83 13.91 -12.54
C ALA A 99 13.40 13.37 -12.37
N VAL A 100 12.86 12.70 -13.40
CA VAL A 100 11.54 12.05 -13.33
C VAL A 100 11.54 10.92 -12.30
N LYS A 101 12.55 10.05 -12.33
CA LYS A 101 12.71 8.94 -11.38
C LYS A 101 12.83 9.45 -9.94
N ARG A 102 13.63 10.50 -9.71
CA ARG A 102 13.75 11.16 -8.41
C ARG A 102 12.41 11.72 -7.94
N ARG A 103 11.69 12.45 -8.80
CA ARG A 103 10.40 13.05 -8.46
C ARG A 103 9.42 11.98 -7.99
N LEU A 104 9.19 10.94 -8.81
CA LEU A 104 8.29 9.83 -8.46
C LEU A 104 8.71 9.13 -7.16
N ALA A 105 10.00 8.90 -6.96
CA ALA A 105 10.48 8.29 -5.72
C ALA A 105 10.28 9.19 -4.48
N CYS A 106 10.37 10.51 -4.62
CA CYS A 106 10.09 11.44 -3.53
C CYS A 106 8.58 11.54 -3.23
N GLU A 107 7.73 11.58 -4.27
CA GLU A 107 6.27 11.50 -4.11
C GLU A 107 5.87 10.21 -3.37
N HIS A 108 6.51 9.08 -3.72
CA HIS A 108 6.31 7.80 -3.05
C HIS A 108 6.60 7.88 -1.55
N VAL A 109 7.67 8.58 -1.14
CA VAL A 109 7.99 8.80 0.27
C VAL A 109 6.90 9.62 0.97
N GLN A 110 6.43 10.70 0.35
CA GLN A 110 5.42 11.57 0.97
C GLN A 110 4.11 10.81 1.23
N VAL A 111 3.63 10.07 0.23
CA VAL A 111 2.38 9.34 0.36
C VAL A 111 2.45 8.26 1.45
N TRP A 112 3.54 7.48 1.50
CA TRP A 112 3.71 6.49 2.57
C TRP A 112 3.96 7.10 3.94
N LYS A 113 4.56 8.31 3.99
CA LYS A 113 4.76 9.03 5.25
C LYS A 113 3.41 9.43 5.84
N GLU A 114 2.52 10.02 5.05
CA GLU A 114 1.14 10.33 5.48
C GLU A 114 0.43 9.07 5.98
N ALA A 115 0.49 7.96 5.23
CA ALA A 115 -0.13 6.70 5.67
C ALA A 115 0.40 6.21 7.04
N ASN A 116 1.71 6.35 7.29
CA ASN A 116 2.31 5.97 8.58
C ASN A 116 1.83 6.88 9.72
N GLU A 117 1.79 8.20 9.51
CA GLU A 117 1.40 9.16 10.55
C GLU A 117 -0.08 8.99 10.95
N ARG A 118 -0.96 8.67 9.99
CA ARG A 118 -2.38 8.42 10.29
C ARG A 118 -2.59 7.13 11.08
N ILE A 119 -1.82 6.08 10.83
CA ILE A 119 -2.03 4.79 11.48
C ILE A 119 -1.72 4.80 12.98
N GLU A 120 -0.86 5.71 13.43
CA GLU A 120 -0.56 5.93 14.86
C GLU A 120 -1.81 6.29 15.66
N HIS A 121 -2.79 6.91 15.01
CA HIS A 121 -4.03 7.37 15.61
C HIS A 121 -5.18 6.34 15.54
N VAL A 122 -4.96 5.16 14.95
CA VAL A 122 -6.02 4.15 14.83
C VAL A 122 -6.02 3.18 16.02
N PRO A 123 -7.15 3.01 16.74
CA PRO A 123 -7.25 2.11 17.89
C PRO A 123 -7.48 0.64 17.47
N LEU A 124 -6.48 0.04 16.83
CA LEU A 124 -6.53 -1.36 16.38
C LEU A 124 -6.25 -2.36 17.52
N MET A 125 -6.93 -3.52 17.45
CA MET A 125 -6.63 -4.70 18.28
C MET A 125 -5.20 -5.21 18.04
N ASP A 126 -4.61 -5.81 19.08
CA ASP A 126 -3.22 -6.29 19.04
C ASP A 126 -3.00 -7.40 18.00
N GLY A 127 -1.72 -7.62 17.65
CA GLY A 127 -1.29 -8.49 16.54
C GLY A 127 -1.48 -7.83 15.17
N TRP A 128 -2.73 -7.57 14.77
CA TRP A 128 -3.07 -6.94 13.49
C TRP A 128 -2.50 -5.53 13.36
N ARG A 129 -2.59 -4.77 14.46
CA ARG A 129 -1.95 -3.47 14.60
C ARG A 129 -0.46 -3.56 14.24
N LYS A 130 0.27 -4.47 14.89
CA LYS A 130 1.70 -4.67 14.66
C LYS A 130 2.00 -5.03 13.20
N LYS A 131 1.22 -5.93 12.60
CA LYS A 131 1.43 -6.34 11.21
C LYS A 131 1.21 -5.18 10.23
N LEU A 132 0.17 -4.37 10.42
CA LEU A 132 -0.08 -3.20 9.59
C LEU A 132 1.01 -2.13 9.76
N PHE A 133 1.46 -1.85 10.99
CA PHE A 133 2.59 -0.95 11.23
C PHE A 133 3.86 -1.42 10.52
N LEU A 134 4.17 -2.72 10.59
CA LEU A 134 5.33 -3.29 9.89
C LEU A 134 5.21 -3.15 8.37
N PHE A 135 4.02 -3.34 7.81
CA PHE A 135 3.77 -3.12 6.38
C PHE A 135 4.02 -1.68 5.96
N LEU A 136 3.40 -0.72 6.65
CA LEU A 136 3.53 0.71 6.33
C LEU A 136 4.97 1.20 6.52
N LYS A 137 5.63 0.75 7.58
CA LYS A 137 7.04 1.06 7.84
C LYS A 137 7.95 0.45 6.78
N TRP A 138 7.68 -0.78 6.36
CA TRP A 138 8.42 -1.44 5.29
C TRP A 138 8.30 -0.65 3.98
N LYS A 139 7.09 -0.32 3.53
CA LYS A 139 6.85 0.44 2.29
C LYS A 139 7.47 1.82 2.31
N LEU A 140 7.34 2.56 3.42
CA LEU A 140 8.01 3.86 3.60
C LEU A 140 9.53 3.74 3.53
N THR A 141 10.10 2.69 4.13
CA THR A 141 11.55 2.46 4.13
C THR A 141 12.06 2.10 2.72
N GLU A 142 11.31 1.32 1.94
CA GLU A 142 11.61 1.08 0.52
C GLU A 142 11.53 2.36 -0.31
N ALA A 143 10.49 3.17 -0.12
CA ALA A 143 10.34 4.45 -0.81
C ALA A 143 11.54 5.37 -0.53
N LYS A 144 11.98 5.45 0.74
CA LYS A 144 13.18 6.21 1.13
C LYS A 144 14.42 5.69 0.42
N ALA A 145 14.62 4.38 0.32
CA ALA A 145 15.77 3.81 -0.41
C ALA A 145 15.82 4.33 -1.86
N GLY A 146 14.69 4.29 -2.58
CA GLY A 146 14.60 4.81 -3.95
C GLY A 146 14.83 6.32 -4.06
N ALA A 147 14.23 7.11 -3.16
CA ALA A 147 14.32 8.56 -3.20
C ALA A 147 15.75 9.06 -2.91
N TYR A 148 16.39 8.50 -1.88
CA TYR A 148 17.80 8.81 -1.56
C TYR A 148 18.74 8.36 -2.68
N TYR A 149 18.45 7.22 -3.32
CA TYR A 149 19.25 6.72 -4.43
C TYR A 149 19.23 7.67 -5.62
N PHE A 150 18.05 7.99 -6.17
CA PHE A 150 17.97 8.86 -7.34
C PHE A 150 18.43 10.28 -7.06
N HIS A 151 18.19 10.80 -5.85
CA HIS A 151 18.73 12.10 -5.47
C HIS A 151 20.27 12.08 -5.39
N GLY A 152 20.86 11.03 -4.80
CA GLY A 152 22.30 10.84 -4.74
C GLY A 152 22.95 10.73 -6.12
N LEU A 153 22.29 10.09 -7.09
CA LEU A 153 22.75 10.05 -8.47
C LEU A 153 22.75 11.44 -9.13
N ILE A 154 21.73 12.28 -8.91
CA ILE A 154 21.70 13.64 -9.49
C ILE A 154 22.85 14.47 -8.93
N LEU A 155 23.09 14.41 -7.63
CA LEU A 155 24.21 15.12 -7.02
C LEU A 155 25.57 14.60 -7.52
N ASN A 156 25.65 13.32 -7.90
CA ASN A 156 26.86 12.77 -8.47
C ASN A 156 27.18 13.32 -9.87
N GLU A 157 26.18 13.78 -10.60
CA GLU A 157 26.31 14.44 -11.91
C GLU A 157 26.55 15.96 -11.79
N GLY A 158 26.40 16.53 -10.59
CA GLY A 158 26.61 17.95 -10.32
C GLY A 158 28.08 18.36 -10.30
N TYR A 159 28.32 19.65 -10.53
CA TYR A 159 29.66 20.27 -10.56
C TYR A 159 29.89 21.28 -9.43
N GLU A 160 28.94 21.39 -8.49
CA GLU A 160 29.06 22.31 -7.35
C GLU A 160 30.05 21.76 -6.30
N GLU A 161 30.56 22.64 -5.44
CA GLU A 161 31.47 22.25 -4.36
C GLU A 161 30.83 21.24 -3.40
N ASN A 162 31.63 20.28 -2.91
CA ASN A 162 31.23 19.27 -1.94
C ASN A 162 30.09 18.32 -2.42
N THR A 163 29.77 18.31 -3.71
CA THR A 163 28.69 17.49 -4.29
C THR A 163 28.98 16.00 -4.21
N HIS A 164 30.25 15.59 -4.25
CA HIS A 164 30.63 14.19 -4.23
C HIS A 164 30.53 13.57 -2.83
N ALA A 165 30.86 14.32 -1.78
CA ALA A 165 30.64 13.95 -0.39
C ALA A 165 29.14 13.86 -0.09
N GLN A 166 28.36 14.84 -0.56
CA GLN A 166 26.91 14.78 -0.45
C GLN A 166 26.37 13.53 -1.16
N ALA A 167 26.67 13.35 -2.45
CA ALA A 167 26.24 12.18 -3.22
C ALA A 167 26.59 10.86 -2.53
N LEU A 168 27.80 10.74 -1.96
CA LEU A 168 28.20 9.57 -1.18
C LEU A 168 27.31 9.36 0.05
N MET A 169 26.99 10.41 0.81
CA MET A 169 26.10 10.30 1.96
C MET A 169 24.68 9.86 1.56
N TRP A 170 24.15 10.42 0.47
CA TRP A 170 22.84 10.02 -0.07
C TRP A 170 22.81 8.55 -0.49
N LEU A 171 23.83 8.07 -1.21
CA LEU A 171 23.92 6.67 -1.63
C LEU A 171 24.13 5.70 -0.46
N LYS A 172 24.91 6.10 0.56
CA LYS A 172 25.03 5.33 1.81
C LYS A 172 23.70 5.24 2.56
N ALA A 173 22.96 6.34 2.66
CA ALA A 173 21.64 6.34 3.28
C ALA A 173 20.65 5.46 2.50
N ALA A 174 20.64 5.54 1.17
CA ALA A 174 19.83 4.68 0.31
C ALA A 174 20.11 3.19 0.55
N HIS A 175 21.39 2.81 0.61
CA HIS A 175 21.79 1.43 0.89
C HIS A 175 21.37 0.99 2.31
N LYS A 176 21.50 1.86 3.31
CA LYS A 176 21.02 1.57 4.67
C LYS A 176 19.50 1.32 4.67
N TYR A 177 18.72 2.21 4.08
CA TYR A 177 17.27 2.06 3.99
C TYR A 177 16.88 0.79 3.23
N LEU A 178 17.58 0.44 2.15
CA LEU A 178 17.33 -0.80 1.43
C LEU A 178 17.54 -2.04 2.31
N LYS A 179 18.61 -2.09 3.10
CA LYS A 179 18.86 -3.19 4.05
C LYS A 179 17.79 -3.24 5.14
N ASP A 180 17.46 -2.09 5.70
CA ASP A 180 16.44 -1.98 6.74
C ASP A 180 15.07 -2.41 6.21
N SER A 181 14.72 -2.06 4.96
CA SER A 181 13.45 -2.44 4.35
C SER A 181 13.32 -3.95 4.18
N GLN A 182 14.39 -4.65 3.76
CA GLN A 182 14.37 -6.11 3.65
C GLN A 182 14.24 -6.79 5.01
N ARG A 183 14.86 -6.23 6.06
CA ARG A 183 14.70 -6.73 7.43
C ARG A 183 13.25 -6.58 7.90
N ILE A 184 12.65 -5.40 7.71
CA ILE A 184 11.25 -5.13 8.12
C ILE A 184 10.28 -6.00 7.30
N ARG A 185 10.55 -6.24 6.02
CA ARG A 185 9.77 -7.17 5.17
C ARG A 185 9.74 -8.59 5.75
N LEU A 186 10.87 -9.08 6.24
CA LEU A 186 10.94 -10.39 6.89
C LEU A 186 10.16 -10.39 8.21
N GLU A 187 10.34 -9.36 9.04
CA GLU A 187 9.60 -9.21 10.30
C GLU A 187 8.07 -9.14 10.07
N PHE A 188 7.64 -8.43 9.03
CA PHE A 188 6.24 -8.36 8.59
C PHE A 188 5.67 -9.75 8.26
N SER A 189 6.45 -10.58 7.57
CA SER A 189 6.00 -11.93 7.18
C SER A 189 5.81 -12.86 8.38
N THR A 190 6.64 -12.71 9.42
CA THR A 190 6.60 -13.51 10.64
C THR A 190 5.69 -12.92 11.72
N ALA A 191 5.18 -11.69 11.56
CA ALA A 191 4.22 -11.10 12.48
C ALA A 191 2.82 -11.68 12.27
N GLU A 192 2.10 -11.93 13.36
CA GLU A 192 0.75 -12.50 13.32
C GLU A 192 -0.28 -11.56 12.64
N PRO A 193 -1.16 -12.10 11.78
CA PRO A 193 -1.19 -13.48 11.28
C PRO A 193 0.02 -13.78 10.38
N THR A 194 0.72 -14.89 10.59
CA THR A 194 1.90 -15.25 9.79
C THR A 194 1.54 -15.39 8.30
N THR A 195 2.38 -14.83 7.41
CA THR A 195 2.19 -14.85 5.95
C THR A 195 3.46 -15.26 5.22
N LYS A 196 3.33 -15.71 3.97
CA LYS A 196 4.50 -15.88 3.09
C LYS A 196 5.27 -14.56 2.97
N VAL A 197 6.60 -14.66 2.82
CA VAL A 197 7.43 -13.49 2.53
C VAL A 197 6.94 -12.89 1.21
N PRO A 198 6.47 -11.64 1.18
CA PRO A 198 5.94 -11.04 -0.05
C PRO A 198 6.98 -11.04 -1.15
N GLU A 199 6.69 -11.47 -2.38
CA GLU A 199 7.69 -11.53 -3.45
C GLU A 199 8.26 -10.15 -3.79
N VAL A 200 9.51 -10.12 -4.26
CA VAL A 200 10.13 -8.88 -4.76
C VAL A 200 9.62 -8.63 -6.18
N TRP A 201 9.06 -7.44 -6.44
CA TRP A 201 8.61 -7.02 -7.76
C TRP A 201 8.69 -5.50 -7.92
N GLY A 202 8.63 -5.00 -9.16
CA GLY A 202 8.65 -3.55 -9.42
C GLY A 202 10.00 -2.88 -9.08
N PRO A 203 9.99 -1.61 -8.63
CA PRO A 203 11.21 -0.81 -8.44
C PRO A 203 12.22 -1.43 -7.48
N ILE A 204 11.76 -2.19 -6.48
CA ILE A 204 12.66 -2.80 -5.50
C ILE A 204 13.62 -3.82 -6.14
N LYS A 205 13.26 -4.49 -7.24
CA LYS A 205 14.19 -5.36 -7.99
C LYS A 205 15.38 -4.55 -8.51
N TYR A 206 15.09 -3.42 -9.14
CA TYR A 206 16.10 -2.50 -9.65
C TYR A 206 16.97 -1.93 -8.51
N PHE A 207 16.37 -1.58 -7.38
CA PHE A 207 17.11 -1.07 -6.23
C PHE A 207 18.04 -2.10 -5.60
N LEU A 208 17.60 -3.35 -5.44
CA LEU A 208 18.42 -4.44 -4.92
C LEU A 208 19.66 -4.71 -5.77
N GLU A 209 19.55 -4.55 -7.08
CA GLU A 209 20.67 -4.72 -8.00
C GLU A 209 21.62 -3.51 -8.01
N ARG A 210 21.05 -2.30 -8.06
CA ARG A 210 21.80 -1.08 -8.36
C ARG A 210 22.37 -0.39 -7.12
N ILE A 211 21.58 -0.19 -6.07
CA ILE A 211 21.98 0.62 -4.91
C ILE A 211 23.27 0.11 -4.26
N PRO A 212 23.45 -1.20 -3.98
CA PRO A 212 24.67 -1.68 -3.34
C PRO A 212 25.92 -1.41 -4.17
N ARG A 213 25.83 -1.61 -5.49
CA ARG A 213 26.95 -1.42 -6.44
C ARG A 213 27.34 0.05 -6.52
N GLU A 214 26.37 0.93 -6.71
CA GLU A 214 26.62 2.37 -6.81
C GLU A 214 27.19 2.95 -5.50
N ALA A 215 26.68 2.52 -4.34
CA ALA A 215 27.20 2.97 -3.04
C ALA A 215 28.67 2.56 -2.83
N VAL A 216 29.04 1.32 -3.20
CA VAL A 216 30.43 0.83 -3.11
C VAL A 216 31.33 1.56 -4.10
N ASN A 217 30.91 1.67 -5.35
CA ASN A 217 31.67 2.37 -6.39
C ASN A 217 31.93 3.82 -6.02
N LYS A 218 30.89 4.56 -5.59
CA LYS A 218 31.05 5.95 -5.16
C LYS A 218 31.96 6.07 -3.93
N SER A 219 31.87 5.14 -2.98
CA SER A 219 32.76 5.13 -1.81
C SER A 219 34.24 4.99 -2.20
N ARG A 220 34.53 4.14 -3.20
CA ARG A 220 35.90 3.96 -3.71
C ARG A 220 36.39 5.23 -4.42
N VAL A 221 35.63 5.72 -5.40
CA VAL A 221 35.97 6.93 -6.17
C VAL A 221 36.15 8.15 -5.25
N PHE A 222 35.28 8.30 -4.23
CA PHE A 222 35.40 9.37 -3.26
C PHE A 222 36.70 9.32 -2.46
N ARG A 223 37.09 8.13 -1.99
CA ARG A 223 38.35 7.95 -1.27
C ARG A 223 39.56 8.22 -2.16
N GLU A 224 39.48 7.93 -3.45
CA GLU A 224 40.60 8.11 -4.37
C GLU A 224 40.76 9.58 -4.78
N ASN A 225 39.66 10.27 -5.07
CA ASN A 225 39.69 11.55 -5.79
C ASN A 225 39.20 12.76 -4.97
N TYR A 226 38.46 12.56 -3.87
CA TYR A 226 37.72 13.63 -3.18
C TYR A 226 37.98 13.65 -1.66
N ARG A 227 39.21 13.37 -1.23
CA ARG A 227 39.57 13.24 0.20
C ARG A 227 39.39 14.54 1.01
N GLU A 228 39.49 15.68 0.34
CA GLU A 228 39.38 17.00 0.97
C GLU A 228 37.91 17.38 1.26
N GLU A 229 36.95 16.75 0.59
CA GLU A 229 35.53 17.00 0.82
C GLU A 229 35.08 16.39 2.16
N LYS A 230 34.30 17.15 2.92
CA LYS A 230 33.81 16.74 4.24
C LYS A 230 32.44 16.11 4.12
N LEU A 231 32.33 14.86 4.57
CA LEU A 231 31.04 14.19 4.66
C LEU A 231 30.10 14.93 5.63
N PRO A 232 28.87 15.24 5.21
CA PRO A 232 27.84 15.73 6.12
C PRO A 232 27.67 14.84 7.35
N ILE A 233 27.53 15.46 8.53
CA ILE A 233 27.31 14.75 9.81
C ILE A 233 25.91 14.14 9.86
N VAL A 234 24.94 14.82 9.25
CA VAL A 234 23.52 14.44 9.27
C VAL A 234 23.10 14.00 7.88
N VAL A 235 22.28 12.96 7.81
CA VAL A 235 21.64 12.53 6.57
C VAL A 235 20.69 13.65 6.11
N PRO A 236 20.87 14.23 4.91
CA PRO A 236 20.10 15.39 4.50
C PRO A 236 18.61 15.07 4.31
N LYS A 237 17.75 16.09 4.48
CA LYS A 237 16.31 15.97 4.26
C LYS A 237 16.00 15.81 2.76
N LEU A 238 15.14 14.86 2.41
CA LEU A 238 14.64 14.69 1.04
C LEU A 238 13.92 15.94 0.53
N PRO A 239 14.06 16.28 -0.76
CA PRO A 239 13.20 17.29 -1.38
C PRO A 239 11.74 16.84 -1.36
N GLU A 240 10.84 17.80 -1.21
CA GLU A 240 9.40 17.58 -1.18
C GLU A 240 8.83 17.90 -2.56
N PHE A 241 8.01 16.98 -3.09
CA PHE A 241 7.31 17.15 -4.35
C PHE A 241 5.83 16.89 -4.11
N PRO A 242 4.93 17.72 -4.69
CA PRO A 242 3.50 17.45 -4.61
C PRO A 242 3.17 16.17 -5.38
N LEU A 243 2.25 15.38 -4.82
CA LEU A 243 1.76 14.17 -5.47
C LEU A 243 1.11 14.52 -6.81
N ALA A 244 1.59 13.92 -7.90
CA ALA A 244 1.02 14.10 -9.22
C ALA A 244 -0.21 13.21 -9.45
N LEU A 245 -0.23 12.05 -8.78
CA LEU A 245 -1.29 11.07 -8.91
C LEU A 245 -2.52 11.54 -8.12
N ILE A 246 -3.58 11.93 -8.83
CA ILE A 246 -4.83 12.42 -8.25
C ILE A 246 -5.95 11.46 -8.67
N ALA A 247 -6.74 11.01 -7.70
CA ALA A 247 -7.94 10.24 -7.98
C ALA A 247 -9.08 11.18 -8.41
N GLU A 248 -9.81 10.80 -9.45
CA GLU A 248 -11.03 11.51 -9.81
C GLU A 248 -12.05 11.42 -8.67
N PRO A 249 -12.73 12.51 -8.28
CA PRO A 249 -13.72 12.46 -7.23
C PRO A 249 -14.83 11.46 -7.55
N TYR A 250 -15.08 10.54 -6.62
CA TYR A 250 -16.23 9.66 -6.72
C TYR A 250 -17.46 10.35 -6.14
N HIS A 251 -18.56 10.29 -6.89
CA HIS A 251 -19.86 10.78 -6.47
C HIS A 251 -20.78 9.59 -6.18
N LEU A 252 -21.45 9.66 -5.02
CA LEU A 252 -22.50 8.70 -4.70
C LEU A 252 -23.60 8.76 -5.78
N PRO A 253 -24.17 7.61 -6.17
CA PRO A 253 -25.31 7.60 -7.08
C PRO A 253 -26.49 8.36 -6.45
N PRO A 254 -27.38 8.93 -7.27
CA PRO A 254 -28.63 9.49 -6.76
C PRO A 254 -29.47 8.40 -6.07
N VAL A 255 -30.38 8.82 -5.19
CA VAL A 255 -31.35 7.91 -4.58
C VAL A 255 -32.18 7.29 -5.71
N ASP A 256 -32.32 5.97 -5.67
CA ASP A 256 -33.10 5.26 -6.68
C ASP A 256 -34.59 5.61 -6.53
N PRO A 257 -35.31 5.99 -7.60
CA PRO A 257 -36.73 6.34 -7.55
C PRO A 257 -37.64 5.26 -6.94
N ALA A 258 -37.20 4.00 -6.89
CA ALA A 258 -37.91 2.94 -6.18
C ALA A 258 -38.13 3.25 -4.70
N TRP A 259 -37.25 4.06 -4.09
CA TRP A 259 -37.32 4.45 -2.68
C TRP A 259 -38.23 5.66 -2.42
N GLU A 260 -38.66 6.39 -3.46
CA GLU A 260 -39.61 7.50 -3.32
C GLU A 260 -41.05 7.02 -3.09
N LYS A 261 -41.34 5.74 -3.37
CA LYS A 261 -42.69 5.14 -3.26
C LYS A 261 -43.01 4.54 -1.89
N GLU A 262 -42.03 4.42 -0.99
CA GLU A 262 -42.23 3.99 0.40
C GLU A 262 -42.17 5.19 1.34
N SER A 263 -43.13 6.11 1.20
CA SER A 263 -43.39 7.13 2.22
C SER A 263 -44.14 6.48 3.40
N GLY A 264 -43.42 5.79 4.28
CA GLY A 264 -44.04 5.25 5.49
C GLY A 264 -43.31 4.10 6.15
N TYR A 265 -42.14 4.35 6.75
CA TYR A 265 -41.76 3.61 7.94
C TYR A 265 -42.39 4.33 9.15
N GLU A 266 -43.73 4.36 9.20
CA GLU A 266 -44.39 4.46 10.50
C GLU A 266 -44.11 3.13 11.20
N GLY A 267 -43.36 3.18 12.31
CA GLY A 267 -43.08 1.98 13.09
C GLY A 267 -44.40 1.32 13.46
N ILE A 268 -44.72 0.19 12.82
CA ILE A 268 -45.87 -0.64 13.16
C ILE A 268 -45.71 -1.07 14.63
N PRO A 269 -46.53 -0.57 15.58
CA PRO A 269 -46.42 -0.93 16.99
C PRO A 269 -47.18 -2.24 17.27
N THR A 270 -47.03 -3.23 16.40
CA THR A 270 -47.58 -4.57 16.59
C THR A 270 -46.67 -5.59 15.93
N LEU A 271 -45.57 -5.92 16.61
CA LEU A 271 -44.99 -7.25 16.50
C LEU A 271 -45.56 -8.07 17.65
N THR A 272 -46.55 -8.89 17.32
CA THR A 272 -46.83 -10.11 18.09
C THR A 272 -45.50 -10.88 18.26
N PRO A 273 -45.26 -11.45 19.44
CA PRO A 273 -43.97 -12.04 19.78
C PRO A 273 -43.86 -13.43 19.15
N ASP A 274 -43.51 -13.51 17.86
CA ASP A 274 -43.20 -14.80 17.24
C ASP A 274 -41.93 -14.81 16.37
N ILE A 275 -41.02 -13.86 16.63
CA ILE A 275 -39.62 -13.92 16.14
C ILE A 275 -38.78 -14.89 17.00
N ALA A 276 -39.40 -15.56 17.99
CA ALA A 276 -38.70 -16.54 18.83
C ALA A 276 -38.38 -17.87 18.12
N SER A 277 -39.04 -18.21 17.00
CA SER A 277 -38.87 -19.54 16.39
C SER A 277 -37.68 -19.68 15.43
N PHE A 278 -37.12 -18.58 14.92
CA PHE A 278 -35.96 -18.62 14.01
C PHE A 278 -34.61 -18.41 14.71
N LEU A 279 -34.61 -17.86 15.93
CA LEU A 279 -33.40 -17.64 16.73
C LEU A 279 -33.20 -18.68 17.86
N ALA A 280 -34.17 -19.57 18.09
CA ALA A 280 -34.13 -20.58 19.16
C ALA A 280 -33.64 -21.97 18.70
N LYS A 281 -32.56 -22.02 17.92
CA LYS A 281 -31.66 -23.19 17.94
C LYS A 281 -30.26 -22.71 18.29
N LYS A 282 -30.12 -22.31 19.55
CA LYS A 282 -28.83 -22.09 20.21
C LYS A 282 -28.25 -23.48 20.50
N ASP A 283 -27.23 -23.87 19.74
CA ASP A 283 -26.42 -25.05 20.05
C ASP A 283 -25.87 -24.87 21.48
N PRO A 284 -26.06 -25.84 22.41
CA PRO A 284 -25.66 -25.70 23.81
C PRO A 284 -24.14 -25.75 24.02
N ASN A 285 -23.34 -25.68 22.96
CA ASN A 285 -21.90 -25.58 23.04
C ASN A 285 -21.39 -24.53 22.03
N PRO A 286 -21.08 -23.29 22.47
CA PRO A 286 -20.67 -22.24 21.55
C PRO A 286 -19.27 -22.54 21.02
N LYS A 287 -19.17 -22.91 19.74
CA LYS A 287 -17.91 -22.77 19.01
C LYS A 287 -17.56 -21.27 18.95
N PRO A 288 -16.29 -20.88 19.13
CA PRO A 288 -15.90 -19.48 19.14
C PRO A 288 -16.32 -18.79 17.85
N ALA A 289 -16.82 -17.56 18.00
CA ALA A 289 -17.49 -16.77 16.97
C ALA A 289 -16.79 -16.82 15.60
N ALA A 290 -17.57 -17.11 14.57
CA ALA A 290 -17.12 -17.07 13.18
C ALA A 290 -16.59 -15.66 12.83
N MET A 291 -15.43 -15.63 12.20
CA MET A 291 -14.67 -14.45 11.82
C MET A 291 -15.44 -13.52 10.87
N SER A 292 -15.37 -12.22 11.13
CA SER A 292 -15.85 -11.15 10.23
C SER A 292 -15.17 -11.20 8.86
N ASP A 293 -15.94 -11.01 7.78
CA ASP A 293 -15.48 -11.06 6.38
C ASP A 293 -14.31 -10.11 6.04
N LEU A 294 -14.10 -9.07 6.85
CA LEU A 294 -12.96 -8.15 6.78
C LEU A 294 -11.60 -8.85 6.96
N ARG A 295 -11.54 -10.00 7.63
CA ARG A 295 -10.30 -10.78 7.84
C ARG A 295 -9.83 -11.53 6.60
N ARG A 296 -10.67 -11.69 5.58
CA ARG A 296 -10.30 -12.38 4.32
C ARG A 296 -9.55 -11.48 3.33
N ALA A 297 -9.62 -10.16 3.48
CA ALA A 297 -9.20 -9.23 2.43
C ALA A 297 -7.70 -8.90 2.41
N TRP A 298 -6.90 -9.20 3.44
CA TRP A 298 -5.47 -8.89 3.40
C TRP A 298 -4.62 -9.58 4.51
N PRO A 299 -3.41 -10.09 4.22
CA PRO A 299 -2.89 -10.61 2.96
C PRO A 299 -3.04 -12.15 2.96
N MET A 300 -3.98 -12.68 2.19
CA MET A 300 -4.10 -14.13 2.01
C MET A 300 -3.12 -14.60 0.93
N SER A 301 -2.44 -15.70 1.24
CA SER A 301 -1.68 -16.51 0.27
C SER A 301 -2.58 -16.92 -0.91
N PRO A 302 -2.02 -17.21 -2.10
CA PRO A 302 -2.81 -17.56 -3.28
C PRO A 302 -3.74 -18.76 -3.00
N PRO A 303 -4.93 -18.81 -3.63
CA PRO A 303 -5.92 -19.85 -3.37
C PRO A 303 -5.34 -21.24 -3.68
N LEU A 304 -5.62 -22.20 -2.79
CA LEU A 304 -5.46 -23.61 -3.09
C LEU A 304 -6.30 -23.91 -4.34
N LEU A 305 -5.68 -24.47 -5.38
CA LEU A 305 -6.38 -24.98 -6.55
C LEU A 305 -7.39 -26.04 -6.07
N VAL A 306 -8.68 -25.74 -6.27
CA VAL A 306 -9.70 -26.79 -6.33
C VAL A 306 -9.59 -27.38 -7.73
N THR A 307 -9.13 -28.62 -7.81
CA THR A 307 -9.09 -29.42 -9.04
C THR A 307 -10.51 -29.66 -9.55
N PRO A 308 -10.74 -29.61 -10.87
CA PRO A 308 -12.06 -29.83 -11.44
C PRO A 308 -12.36 -31.33 -11.54
N GLU A 309 -13.19 -31.85 -10.64
CA GLU A 309 -14.02 -33.02 -10.97
C GLU A 309 -15.48 -32.61 -10.84
N MET A 310 -16.03 -32.20 -11.99
CA MET A 310 -17.45 -32.10 -12.20
C MET A 310 -18.00 -33.48 -12.58
N VAL A 311 -19.07 -33.86 -11.87
CA VAL A 311 -20.26 -34.56 -12.40
C VAL A 311 -20.19 -36.09 -12.47
N ARG A 312 -21.07 -36.74 -11.70
CA ARG A 312 -22.16 -37.51 -12.32
C ARG A 312 -23.39 -37.69 -11.41
N ALA A 313 -24.52 -37.56 -12.08
CA ALA A 313 -25.88 -37.78 -11.62
C ALA A 313 -26.11 -39.18 -11.03
N ARG A 314 -26.74 -39.24 -9.85
CA ARG A 314 -28.12 -39.67 -9.61
C ARG A 314 -28.49 -39.38 -8.16
#